data_AF-A0A1D3D8J1-F1
#
_entry.id   AF-A0A1D3D8J1-F1
#
_cell.length_a   1.000
_cell.length_b   1.000
_cell.length_c   1.000
_cell.angle_alpha   90.00
_cell.angle_beta   90.00
_cell.angle_gamma   90.00
#
_symmetry.space_group_name_H-M   'P 1'
#
loop_
_entity.id
_entity.type
_entity.pdbx_description
1 polymer ?
#
loop_
_entity_poly.entity_id
_entity_poly.type
_entity_poly.pdbx_seq_one_letter_code
_entity_poly.pdbx_strand_id
1 'polypeptide(L)'
;MSAEETASLSLREELEADARAERQALLACGADSDLVRRLTDFIEIQKSTAHTPAAAGIAGKALATVATPSSTQWCILSQVNLADSRDTKMIETLFTVAVAEAEETGEPLPAGFIFLGDFEGTDLKDDKEGGTIKEGLSRLFLLLSTKFRQLATHCYFVFVPGPNDPCFAREALPRLPISPVYTQQFVQQMQQQFKGSKDRIFFSTSPCRIRHLNCLMTFFRHDIYASLSSECLLTGGLDENNDIKQNLHKIVLNTIMGQAHLCPCRADHRLAKPRDASLSLMPTPNLASPFEA
;
A
#
# COMPACT_ATOMS: atom_id res chain seq x y z
N MET A 1 -25.35 27.56 28.83
CA MET A 1 -24.36 26.47 28.79
C MET A 1 -23.96 26.21 30.23
N SER A 2 -24.21 24.99 30.71
CA SER A 2 -23.89 24.62 32.11
C SER A 2 -22.37 24.49 32.28
N ALA A 3 -21.87 24.62 33.51
CA ALA A 3 -20.44 24.49 33.81
C ALA A 3 -19.85 23.12 33.39
N GLU A 4 -20.69 22.08 33.34
CA GLU A 4 -20.31 20.74 32.88
C GLU A 4 -20.13 20.67 31.36
N GLU A 5 -20.96 21.38 30.58
CA GLU A 5 -20.80 21.42 29.12
C GLU A 5 -19.49 22.10 28.73
N THR A 6 -19.12 23.19 29.41
CA THR A 6 -17.85 23.89 29.19
C THR A 6 -16.64 23.05 29.57
N ALA A 7 -16.72 22.25 30.63
CA ALA A 7 -15.64 21.34 31.04
C ALA A 7 -15.48 20.14 30.08
N SER A 8 -16.59 19.65 29.51
CA SER A 8 -16.57 18.58 28.52
C SER A 8 -16.02 19.03 27.15
N LEU A 9 -16.21 20.30 26.81
CA LEU A 9 -15.65 20.94 25.61
C LEU A 9 -14.14 21.14 25.76
N SER A 10 -13.68 21.65 26.90
CA SER A 10 -12.24 21.84 27.15
C SER A 10 -11.46 20.52 27.15
N LEU A 11 -12.03 19.45 27.72
CA LEU A 11 -11.40 18.13 27.71
C LEU A 11 -11.31 17.52 26.31
N ARG A 12 -12.30 17.79 25.44
CA ARG A 12 -12.27 17.38 24.03
C ARG A 12 -11.22 18.16 23.24
N GLU A 13 -11.10 19.46 23.49
CA GLU A 13 -10.09 20.31 22.86
C GLU A 13 -8.67 19.90 23.26
N GLU A 14 -8.46 19.51 24.52
CA GLU A 14 -7.19 18.96 25.02
C GLU A 14 -6.85 17.60 24.37
N LEU A 15 -7.82 16.68 24.30
CA LEU A 15 -7.63 15.38 23.63
C LEU A 15 -7.36 15.51 22.13
N GLU A 16 -8.01 16.46 21.46
CA GLU A 16 -7.74 16.77 20.05
C GLU A 16 -6.36 17.41 19.85
N ALA A 17 -5.90 18.23 20.80
CA ALA A 17 -4.57 18.82 20.77
C ALA A 17 -3.47 17.76 20.95
N ASP A 18 -3.66 16.82 21.88
CA ASP A 18 -2.76 15.70 22.10
C ASP A 18 -2.71 14.74 20.90
N ALA A 19 -3.85 14.45 20.28
CA ALA A 19 -3.91 13.65 19.05
C ALA A 19 -3.18 14.33 17.87
N ARG A 20 -3.24 15.65 17.77
CA ARG A 20 -2.49 16.43 16.77
C ARG A 20 -0.99 16.44 17.04
N ALA A 21 -0.60 16.56 18.32
CA ALA A 21 0.81 16.50 18.74
C ALA A 21 1.40 15.11 18.48
N GLU A 22 0.65 14.04 18.74
CA GLU A 22 1.06 12.66 18.46
C GLU A 22 1.18 12.40 16.95
N ARG A 23 0.25 12.94 16.14
CA ARG A 23 0.33 12.88 14.67
C ARG A 23 1.54 13.64 14.12
N GLN A 24 1.91 14.78 14.73
CA GLN A 24 3.14 15.50 14.37
C GLN A 24 4.40 14.76 14.77
N ALA A 25 4.41 14.07 15.93
CA ALA A 25 5.55 13.26 16.36
C ALA A 25 5.76 12.04 15.45
N LEU A 26 4.69 11.40 14.97
CA LEU A 26 4.78 10.30 14.00
C LEU A 26 5.34 10.75 12.65
N LEU A 27 4.98 11.96 12.19
CA LEU A 27 5.57 12.56 10.98
C LEU A 27 7.06 12.91 11.15
N ALA A 28 7.52 13.15 12.38
CA ALA A 28 8.92 13.44 12.69
C ALA A 28 9.80 12.17 12.80
N CYS A 29 9.22 10.98 12.94
CA CYS A 29 9.93 9.70 13.01
C CYS A 29 10.46 9.17 11.65
N GLY A 30 10.37 9.95 10.57
CA GLY A 30 10.77 9.57 9.21
C GLY A 30 12.27 9.37 8.94
N ALA A 31 13.10 9.11 9.96
CA ALA A 31 14.54 8.88 9.81
C ALA A 31 15.06 7.73 10.70
N ASP A 32 14.24 6.72 10.97
CA ASP A 32 14.63 5.65 11.89
C ASP A 32 15.40 4.53 11.17
N SER A 33 16.73 4.54 11.35
CA SER A 33 17.66 3.52 10.82
C SER A 33 17.31 2.08 11.22
N ASP A 34 16.55 1.92 12.31
CA ASP A 34 16.06 0.62 12.78
C ASP A 34 14.94 0.04 11.91
N LEU A 35 14.20 0.87 11.18
CA LEU A 35 13.12 0.42 10.29
C LEU A 35 13.68 -0.23 9.02
N VAL A 36 14.76 0.36 8.48
CA VAL A 36 15.54 -0.21 7.38
C VAL A 36 16.12 -1.56 7.79
N ARG A 37 16.67 -1.67 9.01
CA ARG A 37 17.21 -2.92 9.54
C ARG A 37 16.14 -4.01 9.70
N ARG A 38 14.96 -3.65 10.23
CA ARG A 38 13.82 -4.59 10.37
C ARG A 38 13.26 -5.05 9.02
N LEU A 39 13.29 -4.19 8.00
CA LEU A 39 12.93 -4.55 6.63
C LEU A 39 13.93 -5.56 6.05
N THR A 40 15.22 -5.36 6.27
CA THR A 40 16.27 -6.32 5.87
C THR A 40 16.10 -7.66 6.57
N ASP A 41 15.88 -7.67 7.89
CA ASP A 41 15.66 -8.89 8.67
C ASP A 41 14.39 -9.64 8.20
N PHE A 42 13.33 -8.92 7.87
CA PHE A 42 12.09 -9.51 7.35
C PHE A 42 12.27 -10.16 5.96
N ILE A 43 13.01 -9.50 5.06
CA ILE A 43 13.33 -10.04 3.73
C ILE A 43 14.15 -11.34 3.88
N GLU A 44 15.07 -11.39 4.84
CA GLU A 44 15.90 -12.57 5.12
C GLU A 44 15.07 -13.73 5.69
N ILE A 45 14.11 -13.44 6.58
CA ILE A 45 13.15 -14.43 7.09
C ILE A 45 12.28 -15.02 5.96
N GLN A 46 11.78 -14.18 5.05
CA GLN A 46 10.99 -14.66 3.91
C GLN A 46 11.80 -15.56 2.97
N LYS A 47 13.10 -15.28 2.78
CA LYS A 47 14.02 -16.16 2.02
C LYS A 47 14.19 -17.53 2.69
N SER A 48 14.25 -17.60 4.03
CA SER A 48 14.41 -18.87 4.75
C SER A 48 13.19 -19.80 4.73
N THR A 49 11.99 -19.24 4.50
CA THR A 49 10.73 -20.00 4.62
C THR A 49 10.29 -20.62 3.28
N ALA A 50 10.96 -20.29 2.18
CA ALA A 50 10.64 -20.75 0.83
C ALA A 50 11.25 -22.11 0.46
N HIS A 51 11.03 -23.15 1.27
CA HIS A 51 11.23 -24.54 0.84
C HIS A 51 10.27 -25.50 1.56
N THR A 52 9.25 -25.98 0.85
CA THR A 52 8.79 -27.39 0.72
C THR A 52 7.39 -27.38 0.05
N PRO A 53 7.18 -27.97 -1.14
CA PRO A 53 5.84 -28.06 -1.72
C PRO A 53 5.13 -29.31 -1.21
N ALA A 54 4.10 -29.13 -0.36
CA ALA A 54 3.16 -30.20 0.01
C ALA A 54 1.81 -30.00 -0.70
N ALA A 55 1.33 -31.08 -1.30
CA ALA A 55 0.21 -31.14 -2.22
C ALA A 55 -1.17 -30.81 -1.60
N ALA A 56 -2.03 -30.12 -2.37
CA ALA A 56 -3.49 -30.26 -2.28
C ALA A 56 -4.14 -29.75 -3.59
N GLY A 57 -5.02 -30.57 -4.17
CA GLY A 57 -5.70 -30.30 -5.44
C GLY A 57 -7.20 -30.00 -5.30
N ILE A 58 -7.80 -29.74 -6.49
CA ILE A 58 -9.24 -29.76 -6.84
C ILE A 58 -10.04 -28.54 -6.33
N ALA A 59 -10.80 -27.74 -7.09
CA ALA A 59 -11.16 -27.61 -8.50
C ALA A 59 -11.78 -26.21 -8.75
N GLY A 60 -11.79 -25.73 -10.00
CA GLY A 60 -12.57 -24.55 -10.42
C GLY A 60 -11.98 -23.86 -11.65
N LYS A 61 -12.60 -24.09 -12.82
CA LYS A 61 -12.07 -23.83 -14.17
C LYS A 61 -12.28 -22.38 -14.63
N ALA A 62 -11.40 -21.96 -15.55
CA ALA A 62 -11.36 -20.73 -16.37
C ALA A 62 -10.62 -19.51 -15.77
N LEU A 63 -9.29 -19.58 -15.78
CA LEU A 63 -8.46 -18.38 -15.86
C LEU A 63 -7.64 -18.47 -17.14
N ALA A 64 -7.61 -17.37 -17.90
CA ALA A 64 -6.84 -17.21 -19.12
C ALA A 64 -5.40 -17.71 -18.92
N THR A 65 -4.79 -18.23 -19.99
CA THR A 65 -3.37 -18.60 -20.07
C THR A 65 -2.50 -17.37 -19.84
N VAL A 66 -2.40 -16.94 -18.59
CA VAL A 66 -1.45 -15.95 -18.09
C VAL A 66 -0.14 -16.71 -17.90
N ALA A 67 0.92 -16.21 -18.51
CA ALA A 67 2.25 -16.78 -18.42
C ALA A 67 2.59 -17.11 -16.96
N THR A 68 3.03 -18.34 -16.71
CA THR A 68 3.51 -18.78 -15.40
C THR A 68 4.58 -17.79 -14.93
N PRO A 69 4.43 -17.16 -13.76
CA PRO A 69 5.43 -16.21 -13.27
C PRO A 69 6.73 -16.97 -13.03
N SER A 70 7.82 -16.50 -13.62
CA SER A 70 9.15 -17.12 -13.51
C SER A 70 9.77 -16.95 -12.13
N SER A 71 9.27 -16.01 -11.33
CA SER A 71 9.76 -15.68 -9.98
C SER A 71 8.61 -15.63 -8.97
N THR A 72 8.94 -15.86 -7.70
CA THR A 72 8.01 -15.78 -6.57
C THR A 72 8.10 -14.47 -5.80
N GLN A 73 9.10 -13.63 -6.10
CA GLN A 73 9.41 -12.43 -5.33
C GLN A 73 8.57 -11.22 -5.78
N TRP A 74 8.04 -10.45 -4.84
CA TRP A 74 7.31 -9.20 -5.09
C TRP A 74 7.94 -8.07 -4.28
N CYS A 75 8.13 -6.92 -4.92
CA CYS A 75 8.62 -5.71 -4.26
C CYS A 75 7.44 -4.79 -3.93
N ILE A 76 7.24 -4.47 -2.65
CA ILE A 76 6.15 -3.60 -2.19
C ILE A 76 6.75 -2.25 -1.81
N LEU A 77 6.28 -1.18 -2.45
CA LEU A 77 6.66 0.18 -2.12
C LEU A 77 5.44 0.91 -1.55
N SER A 78 5.58 1.45 -0.35
CA SER A 78 4.54 2.25 0.32
C SER A 78 4.91 3.73 0.32
N GLN A 79 3.88 4.59 0.28
CA GLN A 79 4.03 6.06 0.28
C GLN A 79 4.87 6.59 -0.89
N VAL A 80 4.65 6.06 -2.09
CA VAL A 80 5.41 6.47 -3.27
C VAL A 80 4.77 7.70 -3.91
N ASN A 81 5.40 8.85 -3.79
CA ASN A 81 5.03 10.06 -4.51
C ASN A 81 5.79 10.15 -5.83
N LEU A 82 5.15 9.73 -6.92
CA LEU A 82 5.76 9.73 -8.25
C LEU A 82 6.08 11.13 -8.78
N ALA A 83 5.44 12.17 -8.25
CA ALA A 83 5.75 13.55 -8.63
C ALA A 83 7.09 14.03 -8.07
N ASP A 84 7.53 13.49 -6.92
CA ASP A 84 8.77 13.86 -6.28
C ASP A 84 9.98 13.24 -7.01
N SER A 85 11.02 14.07 -7.19
CA SER A 85 12.30 13.63 -7.75
C SER A 85 13.06 12.71 -6.80
N ARG A 86 12.85 12.82 -5.49
CA ARG A 86 13.48 11.94 -4.48
C ARG A 86 13.02 10.50 -4.66
N ASP A 87 11.71 10.28 -4.72
CA ASP A 87 11.12 8.96 -4.88
C ASP A 87 11.45 8.36 -6.23
N THR A 88 11.52 9.18 -7.29
CA THR A 88 11.98 8.73 -8.61
C THR A 88 13.41 8.17 -8.55
N LYS A 89 14.32 8.82 -7.81
CA LYS A 89 15.70 8.33 -7.60
C LYS A 89 15.72 7.06 -6.75
N MET A 90 14.90 6.98 -5.71
CA MET A 90 14.77 5.77 -4.90
C MET A 90 14.30 4.57 -5.74
N ILE A 91 13.29 4.77 -6.60
CA ILE A 91 12.80 3.75 -7.53
C ILE A 91 13.91 3.33 -8.51
N GLU A 92 14.69 4.28 -9.02
CA GLU A 92 15.83 3.99 -9.89
C GLU A 92 16.89 3.14 -9.17
N THR A 93 17.24 3.47 -7.93
CA THR A 93 18.16 2.66 -7.12
C THR A 93 17.60 1.27 -6.88
N LEU A 94 16.31 1.15 -6.52
CA LEU A 94 15.66 -0.15 -6.31
C LEU A 94 15.70 -1.02 -7.57
N PHE A 95 15.36 -0.44 -8.73
CA PHE A 95 15.42 -1.17 -10.01
C PHE A 95 16.84 -1.56 -10.38
N THR A 96 17.84 -0.73 -10.07
CA THR A 96 19.26 -1.05 -10.27
C THR A 96 19.66 -2.26 -9.42
N VAL A 97 19.29 -2.26 -8.14
CA VAL A 97 19.58 -3.38 -7.23
C VAL A 97 18.88 -4.65 -7.70
N ALA A 98 17.58 -4.59 -8.03
CA ALA A 98 16.83 -5.76 -8.48
C ALA A 98 17.39 -6.38 -9.76
N VAL A 99 17.91 -5.55 -10.68
CA VAL A 99 18.58 -6.03 -11.89
C VAL A 99 19.95 -6.61 -11.57
N ALA A 100 20.76 -5.92 -10.75
CA ALA A 100 22.09 -6.38 -10.39
C ALA A 100 22.05 -7.72 -9.64
N GLU A 101 21.10 -7.88 -8.71
CA GLU A 101 20.89 -9.14 -7.98
C GLU A 101 20.54 -10.29 -8.93
N ALA A 102 19.66 -10.06 -9.91
CA ALA A 102 19.31 -11.07 -10.91
C ALA A 102 20.50 -11.45 -11.81
N GLU A 103 21.34 -10.48 -12.17
CA GLU A 103 22.55 -10.72 -12.98
C GLU A 103 23.65 -11.45 -12.19
N GLU A 104 23.86 -11.12 -10.91
CA GLU A 104 24.89 -11.71 -10.06
C GLU A 104 24.55 -13.15 -9.63
N THR A 105 23.31 -13.36 -9.18
CA THR A 105 22.85 -14.67 -8.68
C THR A 105 22.38 -15.61 -9.79
N GLY A 106 22.06 -15.08 -10.97
CA GLY A 106 21.40 -15.81 -12.04
C GLY A 106 19.94 -16.17 -11.76
N GLU A 107 19.35 -15.64 -10.68
CA GLU A 107 17.95 -15.81 -10.34
C GLU A 107 17.02 -15.00 -11.26
N PRO A 108 15.77 -15.44 -11.45
CA PRO A 108 14.81 -14.69 -12.27
C PRO A 108 14.42 -13.35 -11.60
N LEU A 109 14.25 -12.31 -12.42
CA LEU A 109 13.73 -11.00 -12.00
C LEU A 109 12.46 -11.13 -11.16
N PRO A 110 12.19 -10.19 -10.23
CA PRO A 110 10.98 -10.21 -9.41
C PRO A 110 9.71 -10.37 -10.24
N ALA A 111 8.71 -11.06 -9.70
CA ALA A 111 7.40 -11.20 -10.33
C ALA A 111 6.80 -9.83 -10.63
N GLY A 112 6.91 -8.88 -9.71
CA GLY A 112 6.45 -7.52 -9.94
C GLY A 112 6.67 -6.55 -8.79
N PHE A 113 6.28 -5.31 -9.07
CA PHE A 113 6.34 -4.16 -8.17
C PHE A 113 4.94 -3.68 -7.86
N ILE A 114 4.66 -3.49 -6.58
CA ILE A 114 3.38 -3.00 -6.07
C ILE A 114 3.64 -1.64 -5.45
N PHE A 115 3.11 -0.60 -6.09
CA PHE A 115 3.20 0.77 -5.62
C PHE A 115 1.90 1.10 -4.89
N LEU A 116 2.00 1.46 -3.62
CA LEU A 116 0.91 1.97 -2.81
C LEU A 116 1.07 3.49 -2.73
N GLY A 117 0.03 4.22 -3.13
CA GLY A 117 -0.01 5.68 -3.08
C GLY A 117 0.11 6.23 -1.65
N ASP A 118 0.13 7.55 -1.46
CA ASP A 118 -0.32 8.58 -2.39
C ASP A 118 0.73 8.98 -3.44
N PHE A 119 0.34 8.99 -4.71
CA PHE A 119 1.23 9.25 -5.85
C PHE A 119 1.46 10.73 -6.14
N GLU A 120 0.69 11.60 -5.49
CA GLU A 120 0.80 13.05 -5.55
C GLU A 120 0.96 13.57 -4.11
N GLY A 121 1.84 14.55 -3.92
CA GLY A 121 2.21 15.05 -2.60
C GLY A 121 1.03 15.65 -1.83
N THR A 122 1.04 15.49 -0.51
CA THR A 122 0.02 16.03 0.40
C THR A 122 0.31 17.45 0.89
N ASP A 123 1.48 18.00 0.57
CA ASP A 123 1.92 19.28 1.11
C ASP A 123 1.25 20.44 0.38
N LEU A 124 0.02 20.76 0.80
CA LEU A 124 -0.74 21.98 0.51
C LEU A 124 -0.01 23.29 0.93
N LYS A 125 1.28 23.24 1.28
CA LYS A 125 2.02 24.35 1.89
C LYS A 125 3.19 24.90 1.06
N ASP A 126 3.61 24.25 -0.01
CA ASP A 126 4.61 24.83 -0.93
C ASP A 126 4.33 24.42 -2.40
N ASP A 127 3.28 25.01 -2.97
CA ASP A 127 2.86 24.89 -4.37
C ASP A 127 3.83 25.55 -5.37
N LYS A 128 5.11 25.15 -5.39
CA LYS A 128 6.05 25.59 -6.43
C LYS A 128 6.90 24.48 -7.06
N GLU A 129 7.06 23.32 -6.42
CA GLU A 129 7.93 22.25 -6.94
C GLU A 129 7.25 20.87 -7.06
N GLY A 130 6.00 20.73 -6.61
CA GLY A 130 5.23 19.49 -6.78
C GLY A 130 4.81 19.27 -8.23
N GLY A 131 5.33 18.23 -8.87
CA GLY A 131 4.87 17.79 -10.19
C GLY A 131 3.49 17.11 -10.12
N THR A 132 2.89 16.85 -11.27
CA THR A 132 1.64 16.07 -11.32
C THR A 132 1.92 14.58 -11.41
N ILE A 133 0.96 13.73 -11.00
CA ILE A 133 1.06 12.27 -11.21
C ILE A 133 1.33 11.90 -12.68
N LYS A 134 0.84 12.70 -13.65
CA LYS A 134 1.11 12.48 -15.08
C LYS A 134 2.59 12.62 -15.41
N GLU A 135 3.24 13.62 -14.84
CA GLU A 135 4.68 13.84 -15.00
C GLU A 135 5.47 12.73 -14.33
N GLY A 136 5.07 12.33 -13.11
CA GLY A 136 5.68 11.21 -12.40
C GLY A 136 5.63 9.90 -13.20
N LEU A 137 4.46 9.55 -13.73
CA LEU A 137 4.30 8.38 -14.61
C LEU A 137 5.11 8.53 -15.91
N SER A 138 5.22 9.74 -16.47
CA SER A 138 6.04 9.99 -17.66
C SER A 138 7.54 9.78 -17.37
N ARG A 139 8.02 10.20 -16.19
CA ARG A 139 9.39 9.95 -15.72
C ARG A 139 9.63 8.46 -15.50
N LEU A 140 8.68 7.76 -14.87
CA LEU A 140 8.75 6.31 -14.68
C LEU A 140 8.81 5.57 -16.02
N PHE A 141 8.00 5.98 -17.00
CA PHE A 141 8.08 5.45 -18.37
C PHE A 141 9.45 5.68 -18.99
N LEU A 142 10.01 6.89 -18.88
CA LEU A 142 11.34 7.20 -19.40
C LEU A 142 12.42 6.31 -18.76
N LEU A 143 12.32 6.10 -17.44
CA LEU A 143 13.25 5.25 -16.69
C LEU A 143 13.19 3.78 -17.15
N LEU A 144 11.98 3.24 -17.28
CA LEU A 144 11.74 1.87 -17.75
C LEU A 144 12.14 1.66 -19.23
N SER A 145 11.89 2.67 -20.08
CA SER A 145 12.19 2.63 -21.51
C SER A 145 13.66 2.71 -21.85
N THR A 146 14.43 3.46 -21.06
CA THR A 146 15.85 3.74 -21.32
C THR A 146 16.79 2.80 -20.59
N LYS A 147 16.56 2.56 -19.29
CA LYS A 147 17.49 1.80 -18.44
C LYS A 147 16.98 0.41 -18.08
N PHE A 148 15.69 0.26 -17.77
CA PHE A 148 15.16 -0.98 -17.20
C PHE A 148 14.16 -1.71 -18.11
N ARG A 149 14.55 -1.86 -19.38
CA ARG A 149 13.75 -2.53 -20.43
C ARG A 149 13.35 -3.97 -20.05
N GLN A 150 14.23 -4.68 -19.35
CA GLN A 150 13.95 -6.04 -18.88
C GLN A 150 12.84 -6.09 -17.84
N LEU A 151 12.81 -5.16 -16.87
CA LEU A 151 11.74 -5.07 -15.88
C LEU A 151 10.39 -4.78 -16.56
N ALA A 152 10.35 -3.82 -17.48
CA ALA A 152 9.14 -3.49 -18.25
C ALA A 152 8.60 -4.66 -19.10
N THR A 153 9.49 -5.58 -19.48
CA THR A 153 9.14 -6.74 -20.32
C THR A 153 8.66 -7.93 -19.50
N HIS A 154 9.20 -8.13 -18.30
CA HIS A 154 8.99 -9.36 -17.52
C HIS A 154 8.20 -9.17 -16.23
N CYS A 155 8.24 -7.98 -15.61
CA CYS A 155 7.64 -7.74 -14.31
C CYS A 155 6.23 -7.16 -14.41
N TYR A 156 5.39 -7.46 -13.41
CA TYR A 156 4.11 -6.81 -13.16
C TYR A 156 4.30 -5.46 -12.48
N PHE A 157 3.49 -4.46 -12.83
CA PHE A 157 3.44 -3.15 -12.18
C PHE A 157 2.02 -2.90 -11.71
N VAL A 158 1.81 -2.90 -10.40
CA VAL A 158 0.48 -2.69 -9.79
C VAL A 158 0.49 -1.39 -9.02
N PHE A 159 -0.40 -0.47 -9.38
CA PHE A 159 -0.59 0.81 -8.73
C PHE A 159 -1.88 0.77 -7.93
N VAL A 160 -1.77 0.90 -6.61
CA VAL A 160 -2.89 0.91 -5.67
C VAL A 160 -3.09 2.34 -5.17
N PRO A 161 -4.25 2.95 -5.41
CA PRO A 161 -4.48 4.34 -5.07
C PRO A 161 -4.57 4.55 -3.57
N GLY A 162 -3.98 5.64 -3.09
CA GLY A 162 -4.07 6.10 -1.72
C GLY A 162 -5.18 7.13 -1.47
N PRO A 163 -5.35 7.55 -0.19
CA PRO A 163 -6.35 8.53 0.25
C PRO A 163 -6.35 9.83 -0.56
N ASN A 164 -5.20 10.26 -1.06
CA ASN A 164 -5.01 11.57 -1.68
C ASN A 164 -5.01 11.59 -3.20
N ASP A 165 -5.03 10.41 -3.84
CA ASP A 165 -4.95 10.30 -5.29
C ASP A 165 -6.23 10.74 -6.03
N PRO A 166 -6.10 11.20 -7.29
CA PRO A 166 -7.22 11.65 -8.11
C PRO A 166 -8.07 10.46 -8.63
N CYS A 167 -8.90 9.93 -7.72
CA CYS A 167 -9.85 8.85 -7.97
C CYS A 167 -11.28 9.39 -7.96
N PHE A 168 -12.18 8.75 -8.72
CA PHE A 168 -13.61 9.04 -8.62
C PHE A 168 -14.14 8.64 -7.24
N ALA A 169 -14.90 9.53 -6.60
CA ALA A 169 -15.36 9.36 -5.21
C ALA A 169 -14.20 9.05 -4.24
N ARG A 170 -13.19 9.93 -4.22
CA ARG A 170 -11.94 9.81 -3.44
C ARG A 170 -12.14 9.47 -1.96
N GLU A 171 -13.20 9.93 -1.33
CA GLU A 171 -13.43 9.65 0.10
C GLU A 171 -14.11 8.30 0.34
N ALA A 172 -14.61 7.65 -0.72
CA ALA A 172 -15.37 6.42 -0.61
C ALA A 172 -14.50 5.16 -0.62
N LEU A 173 -14.91 4.16 0.16
CA LEU A 173 -14.35 2.81 0.21
C LEU A 173 -15.36 1.79 -0.36
N PRO A 174 -14.93 0.83 -1.21
CA PRO A 174 -13.59 0.70 -1.78
C PRO A 174 -13.27 1.83 -2.77
N ARG A 175 -12.02 2.27 -2.75
CA ARG A 175 -11.51 3.32 -3.63
C ARG A 175 -11.34 2.79 -5.03
N LEU A 176 -11.88 3.52 -6.00
CA LEU A 176 -11.74 3.21 -7.41
C LEU A 176 -10.32 3.48 -7.91
N PRO A 177 -9.91 2.91 -9.06
CA PRO A 177 -8.61 3.19 -9.64
C PRO A 177 -8.44 4.68 -9.96
N ILE A 178 -7.18 5.08 -10.06
CA ILE A 178 -6.79 6.42 -10.51
C ILE A 178 -7.45 6.72 -11.85
N SER A 179 -8.01 7.92 -11.99
CA SER A 179 -8.76 8.29 -13.19
C SER A 179 -7.93 8.11 -14.46
N PRO A 180 -8.49 7.49 -15.53
CA PRO A 180 -7.79 7.26 -16.79
C PRO A 180 -7.15 8.51 -17.40
N VAL A 181 -7.70 9.71 -17.11
CA VAL A 181 -7.16 11.00 -17.55
C VAL A 181 -5.68 11.18 -17.15
N TYR A 182 -5.26 10.54 -16.05
CA TYR A 182 -3.88 10.61 -15.53
C TYR A 182 -3.01 9.43 -15.96
N THR A 183 -3.60 8.27 -16.22
CA THR A 183 -2.86 7.00 -16.40
C THR A 183 -2.81 6.53 -17.85
N GLN A 184 -3.74 6.96 -18.70
CA GLN A 184 -3.91 6.45 -20.07
C GLN A 184 -2.66 6.69 -20.93
N GLN A 185 -2.02 7.85 -20.82
CA GLN A 185 -0.81 8.17 -21.59
C GLN A 185 0.32 7.16 -21.29
N PHE A 186 0.59 6.92 -20.00
CA PHE A 186 1.58 5.95 -19.56
C PHE A 186 1.30 4.54 -20.11
N VAL A 187 0.05 4.09 -19.98
CA VAL A 187 -0.38 2.77 -20.48
C VAL A 187 -0.18 2.66 -22.00
N GLN A 188 -0.54 3.70 -22.76
CA GLN A 188 -0.34 3.71 -24.22
C GLN A 188 1.13 3.68 -24.62
N GLN A 189 1.98 4.48 -23.96
CA GLN A 189 3.42 4.50 -24.20
C GLN A 189 4.06 3.15 -23.90
N MET A 190 3.70 2.52 -22.77
CA MET A 190 4.17 1.19 -22.41
C MET A 190 3.74 0.13 -23.43
N GLN A 191 2.52 0.20 -23.96
CA GLN A 191 2.03 -0.75 -24.98
C GLN A 191 2.75 -0.60 -26.32
N GLN A 192 3.03 0.64 -26.73
CA GLN A 192 3.75 0.93 -27.97
C GLN A 192 5.19 0.42 -27.90
N GLN A 193 5.87 0.62 -26.78
CA GLN A 193 7.27 0.26 -26.64
C GLN A 193 7.51 -1.21 -26.27
N PHE A 194 6.62 -1.80 -25.47
CA PHE A 194 6.76 -3.16 -24.93
C PHE A 194 5.54 -4.00 -25.29
N LYS A 195 5.69 -4.89 -26.27
CA LYS A 195 4.59 -5.78 -26.70
C LYS A 195 4.12 -6.65 -25.53
N GLY A 196 2.81 -6.70 -25.31
CA GLY A 196 2.20 -7.48 -24.22
C GLY A 196 2.31 -6.84 -22.82
N SER A 197 2.81 -5.61 -22.68
CA SER A 197 2.87 -4.91 -21.38
C SER A 197 1.51 -4.57 -20.80
N LYS A 198 0.46 -4.52 -21.64
CA LYS A 198 -0.93 -4.28 -21.22
C LYS A 198 -1.38 -5.24 -20.12
N ASP A 199 -0.98 -6.51 -20.24
CA ASP A 199 -1.39 -7.56 -19.30
C ASP A 199 -0.51 -7.57 -18.03
N ARG A 200 0.46 -6.64 -17.94
CA ARG A 200 1.39 -6.52 -16.82
C ARG A 200 1.24 -5.23 -16.02
N ILE A 201 0.49 -4.24 -16.52
CA ILE A 201 0.31 -2.94 -15.87
C ILE A 201 -1.13 -2.84 -15.36
N PHE A 202 -1.28 -2.67 -14.05
CA PHE A 202 -2.58 -2.62 -13.38
C PHE A 202 -2.70 -1.37 -12.53
N PHE A 203 -3.63 -0.47 -12.90
CA PHE A 203 -4.13 0.55 -11.99
C PHE A 203 -5.34 -0.05 -11.27
N SER A 204 -5.15 -0.42 -10.00
CA SER A 204 -6.10 -1.23 -9.24
C SER A 204 -6.97 -0.38 -8.31
N THR A 205 -7.88 -1.02 -7.58
CA THR A 205 -8.66 -0.41 -6.49
C THR A 205 -7.88 -0.41 -5.17
N SER A 206 -8.34 0.33 -4.16
CA SER A 206 -7.90 0.14 -2.77
C SER A 206 -9.13 -0.20 -1.90
N PRO A 207 -9.24 -1.44 -1.37
CA PRO A 207 -8.25 -2.51 -1.42
C PRO A 207 -8.16 -3.20 -2.79
N CYS A 208 -7.07 -3.93 -3.01
CA CYS A 208 -6.92 -4.91 -4.07
C CYS A 208 -6.46 -6.26 -3.53
N ARG A 209 -6.78 -7.33 -4.26
CA ARG A 209 -6.32 -8.68 -3.94
C ARG A 209 -5.53 -9.24 -5.12
N ILE A 210 -4.34 -9.74 -4.84
CA ILE A 210 -3.45 -10.36 -5.82
C ILE A 210 -3.30 -11.82 -5.42
N ARG A 211 -3.72 -12.74 -6.30
CA ARG A 211 -3.47 -14.16 -6.13
C ARG A 211 -2.23 -14.54 -6.92
N HIS A 212 -1.18 -14.93 -6.23
CA HIS A 212 0.06 -15.41 -6.82
C HIS A 212 0.33 -16.84 -6.33
N LEU A 213 0.26 -17.81 -7.24
CA LEU A 213 0.32 -19.24 -6.91
C LEU A 213 -0.73 -19.63 -5.86
N ASN A 214 -0.29 -20.06 -4.68
CA ASN A 214 -1.13 -20.45 -3.55
C ASN A 214 -1.31 -19.32 -2.53
N CYS A 215 -0.70 -18.14 -2.76
CA CYS A 215 -0.75 -17.01 -1.86
C CYS A 215 -1.79 -15.98 -2.32
N LEU A 216 -2.73 -15.65 -1.43
CA LEU A 216 -3.64 -14.52 -1.58
C LEU A 216 -3.08 -13.32 -0.80
N MET A 217 -2.65 -12.29 -1.51
CA MET A 217 -2.15 -11.03 -0.95
C MET A 217 -3.25 -9.98 -1.02
N THR A 218 -3.51 -9.28 0.08
CA THR A 218 -4.48 -8.16 0.13
C THR A 218 -3.76 -6.87 0.48
N PHE A 219 -3.89 -5.87 -0.40
CA PHE A 219 -3.32 -4.55 -0.22
C PHE A 219 -4.43 -3.55 0.01
N PHE A 220 -4.29 -2.75 1.06
CA PHE A 220 -5.28 -1.74 1.40
C PHE A 220 -4.55 -0.48 1.85
N ARG A 221 -4.61 0.56 1.01
CA ARG A 221 -4.05 1.87 1.34
C ARG A 221 -5.16 2.76 1.91
N HIS A 222 -5.15 2.90 3.23
CA HIS A 222 -6.04 3.76 4.00
C HIS A 222 -5.43 3.99 5.39
N ASP A 223 -5.70 5.14 6.01
CA ASP A 223 -5.31 5.39 7.40
C ASP A 223 -6.33 4.75 8.35
N ILE A 224 -6.18 3.43 8.52
CA ILE A 224 -7.07 2.62 9.35
C ILE A 224 -6.91 2.98 10.82
N TYR A 225 -5.68 3.34 11.24
CA TYR A 225 -5.45 3.76 12.61
C TYR A 225 -6.25 5.00 12.95
N ALA A 226 -6.16 6.07 12.16
CA ALA A 226 -6.95 7.28 12.40
C ALA A 226 -8.46 7.02 12.37
N SER A 227 -8.90 6.13 11.48
CA SER A 227 -10.32 5.75 11.39
C SER A 227 -10.80 5.03 12.65
N LEU A 228 -10.02 4.06 13.15
CA LEU A 228 -10.37 3.29 14.35
C LEU A 228 -10.19 4.09 15.63
N SER A 229 -9.13 4.90 15.74
CA SER A 229 -8.84 5.69 16.93
C SER A 229 -9.91 6.74 17.20
N SER A 230 -10.49 7.32 16.14
CA SER A 230 -11.61 8.27 16.26
C SER A 230 -12.90 7.66 16.82
N GLU A 231 -13.08 6.35 16.68
CA GLU A 231 -14.27 5.62 17.14
C GLU A 231 -14.01 4.75 18.36
N CYS A 232 -12.76 4.71 18.83
CA CYS A 232 -12.34 3.85 19.92
C CYS A 232 -12.86 4.38 21.27
N LEU A 233 -13.57 3.54 22.02
CA LEU A 233 -14.01 3.89 23.38
C LEU A 233 -12.90 3.72 24.44
N LEU A 234 -11.95 2.82 24.20
CA LEU A 234 -10.88 2.47 25.13
C LEU A 234 -9.57 2.31 24.34
N THR A 235 -8.67 3.28 24.45
CA THR A 235 -7.37 3.26 23.75
C THR A 235 -6.30 2.44 24.47
N GLY A 236 -6.60 1.83 25.62
CA GLY A 236 -5.66 1.06 26.44
C GLY A 236 -6.13 -0.37 26.69
N GLY A 237 -5.22 -1.33 26.53
CA GLY A 237 -5.36 -2.64 27.18
C GLY A 237 -5.21 -2.47 28.69
N LEU A 238 -5.87 -3.33 29.47
CA LEU A 238 -5.82 -3.37 30.94
C LEU A 238 -4.42 -3.71 31.53
N ASP A 239 -3.38 -3.73 30.70
CA ASP A 239 -2.02 -4.09 31.11
C ASP A 239 -1.29 -2.82 31.55
N GLU A 240 -1.21 -2.61 32.86
CA GLU A 240 -0.49 -1.50 33.52
C GLU A 240 1.03 -1.49 33.23
N ASN A 241 1.56 -2.52 32.56
CA ASN A 241 3.01 -2.79 32.45
C ASN A 241 3.60 -2.66 31.03
N ASN A 242 2.84 -2.29 30.00
CA ASN A 242 3.38 -2.14 28.65
C ASN A 242 2.97 -0.80 28.03
N ASP A 243 3.95 -0.07 27.48
CA ASP A 243 3.71 1.15 26.70
C ASP A 243 2.67 0.88 25.59
N ILE A 244 1.49 1.48 25.70
CA ILE A 244 0.38 1.35 24.75
C ILE A 244 0.85 1.64 23.31
N LYS A 245 1.77 2.59 23.16
CA LYS A 245 2.41 2.97 21.89
C LYS A 245 3.14 1.80 21.22
N GLN A 246 3.78 0.93 22.00
CA GLN A 246 4.54 -0.21 21.45
C GLN A 246 3.63 -1.35 20.97
N ASN A 247 2.37 -1.41 21.42
CA ASN A 247 1.43 -2.48 21.05
C ASN A 247 0.31 -2.06 20.10
N LEU A 248 0.30 -0.80 19.66
CA LEU A 248 -0.78 -0.27 18.82
C LEU A 248 -0.99 -1.04 17.52
N HIS A 249 0.10 -1.41 16.84
CA HIS A 249 0.05 -2.24 15.63
C HIS A 249 -0.63 -3.60 15.88
N LYS A 250 -0.39 -4.22 17.04
CA LYS A 250 -1.05 -5.49 17.41
C LYS A 250 -2.53 -5.28 17.70
N ILE A 251 -2.89 -4.22 18.39
CA ILE A 251 -4.29 -3.91 18.72
C ILE A 251 -5.11 -3.71 17.44
N VAL A 252 -4.60 -2.90 16.51
CA VAL A 252 -5.29 -2.65 15.24
C VAL A 252 -5.31 -3.92 14.38
N LEU A 253 -4.23 -4.70 14.32
CA LEU A 253 -4.20 -5.97 13.57
C LEU A 253 -5.20 -6.98 14.15
N ASN A 254 -5.24 -7.14 15.47
CA ASN A 254 -6.16 -8.03 16.16
C ASN A 254 -7.61 -7.60 15.95
N THR A 255 -7.88 -6.30 15.92
CA THR A 255 -9.21 -5.76 15.61
C THR A 255 -9.64 -6.11 14.18
N ILE A 256 -8.77 -5.83 13.19
CA ILE A 256 -9.03 -6.12 11.78
C ILE A 256 -9.26 -7.62 11.54
N MET A 257 -8.37 -8.46 12.09
CA MET A 257 -8.44 -9.91 11.94
C MET A 257 -9.63 -10.51 12.70
N GLY A 258 -9.90 -10.05 13.92
CA GLY A 258 -11.01 -10.51 14.74
C GLY A 258 -12.38 -10.15 14.16
N GLN A 259 -12.49 -9.00 13.49
CA GLN A 259 -13.71 -8.60 12.78
C GLN A 259 -13.78 -9.11 11.33
N ALA A 260 -12.71 -9.75 10.83
CA ALA A 260 -12.58 -10.19 9.44
C ALA A 260 -12.98 -9.10 8.41
N HIS A 261 -12.61 -7.85 8.69
CA HIS A 261 -12.97 -6.69 7.87
C HIS A 261 -11.83 -5.67 7.88
N LEU A 262 -11.44 -5.18 6.70
CA LEU A 262 -10.31 -4.25 6.54
C LEU A 262 -10.56 -2.87 7.19
N CYS A 263 -11.81 -2.45 7.29
CA CYS A 263 -12.18 -1.19 7.93
C CYS A 263 -13.37 -1.44 8.87
N PRO A 264 -13.15 -1.98 10.08
CA PRO A 264 -14.22 -2.30 11.02
C PRO A 264 -14.69 -1.05 11.79
N CYS A 265 -14.88 0.06 11.07
CA CYS A 265 -15.48 1.28 11.59
C CYS A 265 -16.99 1.23 11.41
N ARG A 266 -17.71 2.10 12.12
CA ARG A 266 -19.15 2.32 11.90
C ARG A 266 -19.37 2.69 10.44
N ALA A 267 -20.57 2.41 9.94
CA ALA A 267 -20.96 2.71 8.57
C ALA A 267 -20.93 4.23 8.31
N ASP A 268 -19.74 4.73 8.01
CA ASP A 268 -19.49 6.13 7.68
C ASP A 268 -20.04 6.42 6.28
N HIS A 269 -20.30 7.70 5.98
CA HIS A 269 -20.67 8.15 4.64
C HIS A 269 -19.63 7.76 3.57
N ARG A 270 -18.39 7.48 4.00
CA ARG A 270 -17.29 6.97 3.19
C ARG A 270 -17.50 5.51 2.74
N LEU A 271 -18.24 4.69 3.47
CA LEU A 271 -18.39 3.29 3.12
C LEU A 271 -19.50 3.11 2.06
N ALA A 272 -19.12 2.70 0.86
CA ALA A 272 -20.08 2.34 -0.19
C ALA A 272 -20.73 1.00 0.15
N LYS A 273 -21.84 1.03 0.89
CA LYS A 273 -22.60 -0.14 1.36
C LYS A 273 -22.75 -1.27 0.33
N PRO A 274 -23.07 -1.02 -0.97
CA PRO A 274 -23.21 -2.10 -1.95
C PRO A 274 -21.92 -2.87 -2.23
N ARG A 275 -20.75 -2.29 -1.93
CA ARG A 275 -19.42 -2.88 -2.16
C ARG A 275 -18.68 -3.19 -0.86
N ASP A 276 -19.39 -3.21 0.27
CA ASP A 276 -18.80 -3.50 1.58
C ASP A 276 -18.11 -4.88 1.64
N ALA A 277 -18.69 -5.88 0.98
CA ALA A 277 -18.10 -7.22 0.85
C ALA A 277 -16.67 -7.21 0.25
N SER A 278 -16.28 -6.17 -0.49
CA SER A 278 -14.92 -6.04 -1.01
C SER A 278 -13.87 -5.77 0.08
N LEU A 279 -14.28 -5.23 1.24
CA LEU A 279 -13.43 -4.97 2.40
C LEU A 279 -13.35 -6.17 3.36
N SER A 280 -14.18 -7.20 3.17
CA SER A 280 -14.16 -8.41 3.99
C SER A 280 -12.86 -9.19 3.82
N LEU A 281 -12.31 -9.75 4.90
CA LEU A 281 -11.13 -10.60 4.88
C LEU A 281 -11.47 -12.09 4.73
N MET A 282 -12.61 -12.40 4.10
CA MET A 282 -13.03 -13.78 3.82
C MET A 282 -12.84 -14.11 2.33
N PRO A 283 -12.03 -15.13 1.97
CA PRO A 283 -11.20 -15.97 2.84
C PRO A 283 -9.99 -15.21 3.40
N THR A 284 -9.48 -15.66 4.54
CA THR A 284 -8.32 -15.05 5.21
C THR A 284 -7.11 -15.01 4.27
N PRO A 285 -6.52 -13.83 4.01
CA PRO A 285 -5.36 -13.73 3.13
C PRO A 285 -4.12 -14.37 3.76
N ASN A 286 -3.20 -14.85 2.92
CA ASN A 286 -1.89 -15.32 3.38
C ASN A 286 -0.98 -14.16 3.77
N LEU A 287 -1.15 -13.00 3.12
CA LEU A 287 -0.46 -11.77 3.42
C LEU A 287 -1.45 -10.61 3.36
N ALA A 288 -1.53 -9.85 4.44
CA ALA A 288 -2.23 -8.57 4.47
C ALA A 288 -1.22 -7.49 4.86
N SER A 289 -1.16 -6.41 4.08
CA SER A 289 -0.42 -5.21 4.46
C SER A 289 -1.41 -4.06 4.71
N PRO A 290 -2.03 -3.99 5.91
CA PRO A 290 -2.94 -2.92 6.28
C PRO A 290 -2.23 -1.74 7.00
N PHE A 291 -0.92 -1.83 7.26
CA PHE A 291 -0.21 -0.85 8.11
C PHE A 291 0.84 -0.02 7.39
N GLU A 292 0.88 1.26 7.77
CA GLU A 292 2.09 2.10 7.75
C GLU A 292 3.09 1.56 8.78
N ALA A 293 4.34 1.41 8.36
CA ALA A 293 5.50 1.26 9.23
C ALA A 293 6.25 2.59 9.23
#